data_AF-A0A0Q9NX99-F1
#
_entry.id   AF-A0A0Q9NX99-F1
#
_cell.length_a   1.000
_cell.length_b   1.000
_cell.length_c   1.000
_cell.angle_alpha   90.00
_cell.angle_beta   90.00
_cell.angle_gamma   90.00
#
_symmetry.space_group_name_H-M   'P 1'
#
loop_
_entity.id
_entity.type
_entity.pdbx_description
1 polymer ?
#
loop_
_entity_poly.entity_id
_entity_poly.type
_entity_poly.pdbx_seq_one_letter_code
_entity_poly.pdbx_strand_id
1 'polypeptide(L)'
;MATGSAYDSLLAKASEYKANGWHLDGKPKVVSTKVVRYQPGAQPPTVTLNVCVDSSAVSVLTSAGATVQKGSANDRSLNVMTLVQSATRTWLVSQVTFPDNPDC
;
A
#
# COMPACT_ATOMS: atom_id res chain seq x y z
N MET A 1 2.56 -9.07 -0.38
CA MET A 1 1.45 -9.76 -1.08
C MET A 1 0.13 -9.31 -0.46
N ALA A 2 -0.94 -9.26 -1.24
CA ALA A 2 -2.25 -8.76 -0.80
C ALA A 2 -3.35 -9.82 -0.99
N THR A 3 -4.42 -9.67 -0.23
CA THR A 3 -5.69 -10.41 -0.33
C THR A 3 -6.84 -9.46 -0.01
N GLY A 4 -8.08 -9.92 -0.07
CA GLY A 4 -9.26 -9.11 0.26
C GLY A 4 -9.32 -7.78 -0.50
N SER A 5 -9.85 -6.74 0.15
CA SER A 5 -10.05 -5.43 -0.47
C SER A 5 -8.75 -4.74 -0.88
N ALA A 6 -7.63 -5.05 -0.22
CA ALA A 6 -6.32 -4.55 -0.64
C ALA A 6 -5.91 -5.12 -2.01
N TYR A 7 -6.19 -6.41 -2.27
CA TYR A 7 -5.94 -7.02 -3.57
C TYR A 7 -6.85 -6.44 -4.66
N ASP A 8 -8.13 -6.29 -4.37
CA ASP A 8 -9.09 -5.70 -5.32
C ASP A 8 -8.70 -4.26 -5.68
N SER A 9 -8.25 -3.49 -4.70
CA SER A 9 -7.76 -2.12 -4.92
C SER A 9 -6.51 -2.08 -5.81
N LEU A 10 -5.60 -3.07 -5.67
CA LEU A 10 -4.43 -3.18 -6.55
C LEU A 10 -4.84 -3.53 -7.98
N LEU A 11 -5.81 -4.44 -8.16
CA LEU A 11 -6.32 -4.78 -9.48
C LEU A 11 -7.04 -3.60 -10.15
N ALA A 12 -7.84 -2.85 -9.40
CA ALA A 12 -8.51 -1.65 -9.90
C ALA A 12 -7.49 -0.61 -10.39
N LYS A 13 -6.47 -0.31 -9.57
CA LYS A 13 -5.38 0.60 -9.95
C LYS A 13 -4.61 0.10 -11.17
N ALA A 14 -4.29 -1.20 -11.23
CA ALA A 14 -3.60 -1.78 -12.39
C ALA A 14 -4.45 -1.67 -13.68
N SER A 15 -5.76 -1.87 -13.57
CA SER A 15 -6.69 -1.73 -14.69
C SER A 15 -6.77 -0.27 -15.18
N GLU A 16 -6.90 0.68 -14.25
CA GLU A 16 -6.91 2.12 -14.55
C GLU A 16 -5.62 2.55 -15.25
N TYR A 17 -4.47 2.12 -14.73
CA TYR A 17 -3.17 2.48 -15.28
C TYR A 17 -3.01 1.90 -16.69
N LYS A 18 -3.41 0.65 -16.88
CA LYS A 18 -3.43 0.01 -18.20
C LYS A 18 -4.33 0.76 -19.18
N ALA A 19 -5.54 1.15 -18.77
CA ALA A 19 -6.50 1.86 -19.62
C ALA A 19 -5.98 3.24 -20.07
N ASN A 20 -5.22 3.93 -19.21
CA ASN A 20 -4.66 5.23 -19.51
C ASN A 20 -3.23 5.17 -20.12
N GLY A 21 -2.66 3.98 -20.30
CA GLY A 21 -1.27 3.83 -20.76
C GLY A 21 -0.25 4.39 -19.76
N TRP A 22 -0.56 4.35 -18.47
CA TRP A 22 0.27 4.84 -17.38
C TRP A 22 1.06 3.70 -16.72
N HIS A 23 2.21 4.06 -16.15
CA HIS A 23 2.99 3.18 -15.29
C HIS A 23 3.61 3.97 -14.13
N LEU A 24 3.95 3.25 -13.06
CA LEU A 24 4.72 3.80 -11.96
C LEU A 24 6.21 3.74 -12.31
N ASP A 25 6.91 4.82 -12.05
CA ASP A 25 8.37 4.89 -12.05
C ASP A 25 8.89 5.14 -10.63
N GLY A 26 9.99 4.50 -10.26
CA GLY A 26 10.54 4.52 -8.91
C GLY A 26 9.94 3.48 -7.95
N LYS A 27 10.33 3.57 -6.66
CA LYS A 27 9.90 2.60 -5.62
C LYS A 27 9.57 3.33 -4.31
N PRO A 28 8.42 3.05 -3.70
CA PRO A 28 8.11 3.56 -2.38
C PRO A 28 9.00 2.88 -1.33
N LYS A 29 9.18 3.53 -0.18
CA LYS A 29 9.96 3.03 0.95
C LYS A 29 9.10 2.99 2.21
N VAL A 30 9.28 1.94 3.01
CA VAL A 30 8.75 1.91 4.37
C VAL A 30 9.71 2.67 5.27
N VAL A 31 9.24 3.75 5.88
CA VAL A 31 10.03 4.58 6.81
C VAL A 31 9.96 4.02 8.22
N SER A 32 8.76 3.63 8.66
CA SER A 32 8.54 3.08 9.98
C SER A 32 7.34 2.14 10.01
N THR A 33 7.35 1.22 10.96
CA THR A 33 6.25 0.28 11.21
C THR A 33 5.98 0.18 12.71
N LYS A 34 4.72 0.22 13.11
CA LYS A 34 4.28 0.03 14.48
C LYS A 34 3.12 -0.95 14.53
N VAL A 35 3.24 -1.98 15.36
CA VAL A 35 2.11 -2.89 15.64
C VAL A 35 1.07 -2.13 16.47
N VAL A 36 -0.14 -2.02 15.94
CA VAL A 36 -1.29 -1.42 16.65
C VAL A 36 -2.04 -2.51 17.40
N ARG A 37 -2.23 -3.67 16.77
CA ARG A 37 -3.01 -4.76 17.33
C ARG A 37 -2.54 -6.09 16.76
N TYR A 38 -2.43 -7.11 17.60
CA TYR A 38 -2.13 -8.48 17.19
C TYR A 38 -3.15 -9.43 17.81
N GLN A 39 -3.75 -10.29 16.98
CA GLN A 39 -4.76 -11.26 17.40
C GLN A 39 -4.35 -12.67 16.95
N PRO A 40 -3.47 -13.35 17.70
CA PRO A 40 -3.05 -14.71 17.36
C PRO A 40 -4.20 -15.73 17.42
N GLY A 41 -5.23 -15.48 18.25
CA GLY A 41 -6.39 -16.37 18.39
C GLY A 41 -7.51 -16.15 17.37
N ALA A 42 -7.39 -15.17 16.47
CA ALA A 42 -8.32 -15.00 15.36
C ALA A 42 -8.15 -16.15 14.35
N GLN A 43 -9.19 -16.45 13.57
CA GLN A 43 -9.18 -17.53 12.58
C GLN A 43 -9.51 -16.94 11.20
N PRO A 44 -8.49 -16.61 10.38
CA PRO A 44 -7.04 -16.75 10.61
C PRO A 44 -6.46 -15.66 11.55
N PRO A 45 -5.23 -15.84 12.07
CA PRO A 45 -4.54 -14.82 12.86
C PRO A 45 -4.45 -13.49 12.11
N THR A 46 -4.60 -12.38 12.84
CA THR A 46 -4.57 -11.03 12.25
C THR A 46 -3.57 -10.12 12.96
N VAL A 47 -3.02 -9.17 12.22
CA VAL A 47 -2.21 -8.07 12.78
C VAL A 47 -2.56 -6.76 12.07
N THR A 48 -2.74 -5.69 12.83
CA THR A 48 -2.93 -4.33 12.32
C THR A 48 -1.67 -3.53 12.61
N LEU A 49 -1.13 -2.89 11.56
CA LEU A 49 0.09 -2.11 11.58
C LEU A 49 -0.21 -0.68 11.17
N ASN A 50 0.44 0.27 11.82
CA ASN A 50 0.68 1.61 11.29
C ASN A 50 2.00 1.56 10.51
N VAL A 51 1.97 1.92 9.24
CA VAL A 51 3.12 1.87 8.33
C VAL A 51 3.28 3.22 7.67
N CYS A 52 4.38 3.91 7.97
CA CYS A 52 4.73 5.13 7.27
C CYS A 52 5.38 4.79 5.93
N VAL A 53 4.76 5.21 4.83
CA VAL A 53 5.22 4.96 3.47
C VAL A 53 5.64 6.27 2.83
N ASP A 54 6.90 6.32 2.39
CA ASP A 54 7.46 7.42 1.61
C ASP A 54 7.42 7.05 0.13
N SER A 55 6.58 7.77 -0.61
CA SER A 55 6.39 7.64 -2.06
C SER A 55 6.95 8.84 -2.81
N SER A 56 7.80 9.67 -2.17
CA SER A 56 8.38 10.86 -2.81
C SER A 56 9.23 10.57 -4.05
N ALA A 57 9.76 9.35 -4.13
CA ALA A 57 10.50 8.85 -5.28
C ALA A 57 9.63 8.14 -6.33
N VAL A 58 8.31 8.13 -6.18
CA VAL A 58 7.38 7.45 -7.09
C VAL A 58 6.67 8.47 -7.96
N SER A 59 6.75 8.28 -9.28
CA SER A 59 6.04 9.11 -10.26
C SER A 59 5.13 8.25 -11.12
N VAL A 60 4.11 8.86 -11.72
CA VAL A 60 3.25 8.24 -12.74
C VAL A 60 3.64 8.83 -14.09
N LEU A 61 4.00 7.95 -15.03
CA LEU A 61 4.42 8.32 -16.38
C LEU A 61 3.50 7.68 -17.41
N THR A 62 3.34 8.32 -18.57
CA THR A 62 2.75 7.67 -19.75
C THR A 62 3.75 6.71 -20.40
N SER A 63 3.30 5.84 -21.29
CA SER A 63 4.16 4.97 -22.10
C SER A 63 5.20 5.72 -22.96
N ALA A 64 4.93 6.98 -23.29
CA ALA A 64 5.86 7.86 -24.01
C ALA A 64 6.86 8.60 -23.09
N GLY A 65 6.82 8.35 -21.78
CA GLY A 65 7.72 8.96 -20.79
C GLY A 65 7.27 10.34 -20.29
N ALA A 66 6.08 10.81 -20.67
CA ALA A 66 5.55 12.08 -20.15
C ALA A 66 5.09 11.92 -18.69
N THR A 67 5.41 12.88 -17.83
CA THR A 67 5.00 12.86 -16.42
C THR A 67 3.53 13.23 -16.26
N VAL A 68 2.75 12.30 -15.73
CA VAL A 68 1.34 12.51 -15.33
C VAL A 68 1.29 13.06 -13.91
N GLN A 69 2.04 12.45 -13.00
CA GLN A 69 2.20 12.90 -11.63
C GLN A 69 3.65 12.71 -11.22
N LYS A 70 4.28 13.79 -10.75
CA LYS A 70 5.63 13.73 -10.19
C LYS A 70 5.54 13.45 -8.69
N GLY A 71 6.39 12.53 -8.22
CA GLY A 71 6.60 12.35 -6.79
C GLY A 71 7.05 13.64 -6.10
N SER A 72 6.54 13.87 -4.90
CA SER A 72 6.77 15.06 -4.10
C SER A 72 7.36 14.72 -2.74
N ALA A 73 8.13 15.64 -2.15
CA ALA A 73 8.62 15.49 -0.77
C ALA A 73 7.50 15.31 0.26
N ASN A 74 6.27 15.71 -0.09
CA ASN A 74 5.08 15.55 0.75
C ASN A 74 4.35 14.22 0.52
N ASP A 75 4.81 13.34 -0.38
CA ASP A 75 4.17 12.04 -0.66
C ASP A 75 4.58 10.98 0.38
N ARG A 76 4.59 11.39 1.65
CA ARG A 76 4.79 10.52 2.80
C ARG A 76 3.48 10.45 3.58
N SER A 77 3.02 9.23 3.86
CA SER A 77 1.75 9.03 4.55
C SER A 77 1.73 7.81 5.46
N LEU A 78 1.02 7.95 6.57
CA LEU A 78 0.72 6.90 7.51
C LEU A 78 -0.43 6.05 6.98
N ASN A 79 -0.15 4.76 6.79
CA ASN A 79 -1.12 3.77 6.33
C ASN A 79 -1.46 2.83 7.48
N VAL A 80 -2.74 2.53 7.67
CA VAL A 80 -3.20 1.47 8.57
C VAL A 80 -3.40 0.20 7.75
N MET A 81 -2.54 -0.78 7.93
CA MET A 81 -2.57 -2.04 7.20
C MET A 81 -3.07 -3.16 8.11
N THR A 82 -4.13 -3.85 7.70
CA THR A 82 -4.54 -5.11 8.34
C THR A 82 -3.99 -6.26 7.51
N LEU A 83 -3.33 -7.19 8.18
CA LEU A 83 -2.77 -8.40 7.59
C LEU A 83 -3.44 -9.62 8.20
N VAL A 84 -3.64 -10.63 7.36
CA VAL A 84 -4.13 -11.95 7.74
C VAL A 84 -3.06 -12.99 7.42
N GLN A 85 -2.93 -13.99 8.29
CA GLN A 85 -1.98 -15.07 8.05
C GLN A 85 -2.61 -16.14 7.15
N SER A 86 -1.93 -16.48 6.04
CA SER A 86 -2.34 -17.55 5.13
C SER A 86 -2.18 -18.94 5.78
N ALA A 87 -2.76 -19.96 5.15
CA ALA A 87 -2.53 -21.36 5.54
C ALA A 87 -1.05 -21.76 5.49
N THR A 88 -0.25 -21.12 4.64
CA THR A 88 1.22 -21.28 4.53
C THR A 88 2.01 -20.39 5.48
N ARG A 89 1.36 -19.81 6.51
CA ARG A 89 1.94 -18.93 7.53
C ARG A 89 2.56 -17.63 7.00
N THR A 90 2.20 -17.21 5.78
CA THR A 90 2.63 -15.94 5.19
C THR A 90 1.65 -14.84 5.54
N TRP A 91 2.13 -13.65 5.90
CA TRP A 91 1.27 -12.49 6.13
C TRP A 91 0.89 -11.81 4.81
N LEU A 92 -0.41 -11.67 4.58
CA LEU A 92 -0.98 -11.01 3.41
C LEU A 92 -1.73 -9.76 3.86
N VAL A 93 -1.49 -8.61 3.21
CA VAL A 93 -2.26 -7.39 3.48
C VAL A 93 -3.68 -7.59 2.97
N SER A 94 -4.66 -7.64 3.87
CA SER A 94 -6.07 -7.82 3.52
C SER A 94 -6.80 -6.50 3.29
N GLN A 95 -6.34 -5.43 3.94
CA GLN A 95 -6.95 -4.11 3.88
C GLN A 95 -5.91 -3.03 4.15
N VAL A 96 -6.06 -1.89 3.47
CA VAL A 96 -5.32 -0.66 3.75
C VAL A 96 -6.31 0.47 3.93
N THR A 97 -6.19 1.22 5.02
CA THR A 97 -6.96 2.43 5.32
C THR A 97 -6.02 3.55 5.76
N PHE A 98 -6.55 4.75 5.94
CA PHE A 98 -5.81 5.91 6.42
C PHE A 98 -6.39 6.36 7.77
N PRO A 99 -5.53 6.77 8.72
CA PRO A 99 -5.98 7.45 9.92
C PRO A 99 -6.44 8.88 9.59
N ASP A 100 -7.15 9.53 10.51
CA ASP A 100 -7.60 10.92 10.34
C ASP A 100 -6.43 11.90 10.15
N ASN A 101 -5.31 11.66 10.85
CA ASN A 101 -4.05 12.34 10.63
C ASN A 101 -3.05 11.40 9.93
N PRO A 102 -2.79 11.58 8.62
CA PRO A 102 -1.87 10.76 7.86
C PRO A 102 -0.39 11.14 8.03
N ASP A 103 -0.04 12.08 8.90
CA ASP A 103 1.33 12.55 9.08
C ASP A 103 2.25 11.48 9.68
N CYS A 104 3.41 11.35 9.03
CA CYS A 104 4.62 10.66 9.45
C CYS A 104 5.78 11.15 8.55
#